data_AF-A0A2D4K9R8-F1
#
_entry.id   AF-A0A2D4K9R8-F1
#
_cell.length_a   1.000
_cell.length_b   1.000
_cell.length_c   1.000
_cell.angle_alpha   90.00
_cell.angle_beta   90.00
_cell.angle_gamma   90.00
#
_symmetry.space_group_name_H-M   'P 1'
#
loop_
_entity.id
_entity.type
_entity.pdbx_description
1 polymer ?
#
loop_
_entity_poly.entity_id
_entity_poly.type
_entity_poly.pdbx_seq_one_letter_code
_entity_poly.pdbx_strand_id
1 'polypeptide(L)'
;MMMLRPLLVKKIACGLGKSDRFKSIYAALYFFPILTVLQAVGGGLFYYAFPYIIIVLSLVTLVVYLSASEVETFKDLLVRKKRLIVLFSHWLLHAYGIISISKLSNIYQDLPLLALVPAPALFYLLTAKYTEPSRILSEGANGR
;
A
#
# COMPACT_ATOMS: atom_id res chain seq x y z
N MET A 1 10.21 7.45 -16.96
CA MET A 1 11.14 8.48 -17.47
C MET A 1 11.53 8.27 -18.96
N MET A 2 11.85 7.06 -19.43
CA MET A 2 12.34 6.86 -20.82
C MET A 2 11.27 6.92 -21.94
N MET A 3 9.98 6.63 -21.65
CA MET A 3 8.91 6.66 -22.68
C MET A 3 8.15 7.99 -22.79
N LEU A 4 8.19 8.84 -21.76
CA LEU A 4 7.53 10.15 -21.77
C LEU A 4 8.26 11.16 -22.69
N ARG A 5 9.61 11.11 -22.69
CA ARG A 5 10.47 11.97 -23.51
C ARG A 5 10.13 11.90 -25.02
N PRO A 6 10.05 10.72 -25.67
CA PRO A 6 9.75 10.65 -27.10
C PRO A 6 8.32 11.09 -27.44
N LEU A 7 7.34 10.87 -26.55
CA LEU A 7 5.95 11.26 -26.80
C LEU A 7 5.73 12.78 -26.70
N LEU A 8 6.34 13.43 -25.71
CA LEU A 8 6.34 14.88 -25.57
C LEU A 8 7.10 15.55 -26.73
N VAL A 9 8.24 14.98 -27.13
CA VAL A 9 9.01 15.47 -28.29
C VAL A 9 8.23 15.29 -29.59
N LYS A 10 7.52 14.17 -29.80
CA LYS A 10 6.73 13.96 -31.03
C LYS A 10 5.55 14.94 -31.15
N LYS A 11 4.89 15.29 -30.04
CA LYS A 11 3.78 16.24 -30.03
C LYS A 11 4.22 17.69 -30.21
N ILE A 12 5.43 18.04 -29.76
CA ILE A 12 5.93 19.43 -29.72
C ILE A 12 6.88 19.72 -30.90
N ALA A 13 7.71 18.76 -31.33
CA ALA A 13 8.77 18.97 -32.32
C ALA A 13 8.33 18.82 -33.79
N CYS A 14 7.13 18.31 -34.07
CA CYS A 14 6.67 18.10 -35.45
C CYS A 14 6.34 19.41 -36.21
N GLY A 15 6.45 20.58 -35.56
CA GLY A 15 6.18 21.89 -36.17
C GLY A 15 7.23 22.97 -35.94
N LEU A 16 8.41 22.66 -35.39
CA LEU A 16 9.38 23.67 -34.93
C LEU A 16 10.61 23.75 -35.84
N GLY A 17 10.74 24.89 -36.54
CA GLY A 17 11.82 25.17 -37.49
C GLY A 17 13.16 25.52 -36.81
N LYS A 18 14.19 25.81 -37.62
CA LYS A 18 15.60 26.00 -37.21
C LYS A 18 15.80 27.05 -36.09
N SER A 19 14.87 27.99 -35.90
CA SER A 19 14.85 29.03 -34.85
C SER A 19 14.34 28.53 -33.47
N ASP A 20 13.60 27.43 -33.42
CA ASP A 20 13.02 26.90 -32.18
C ASP A 20 13.96 25.93 -31.44
N ARG A 21 15.15 25.66 -32.00
CA ARG A 21 16.20 24.87 -31.34
C ARG A 21 16.64 25.50 -30.01
N PHE A 22 16.69 26.83 -29.94
CA PHE A 22 16.97 27.52 -28.68
C PHE A 22 15.81 27.39 -27.70
N LYS A 23 14.55 27.50 -28.16
CA LYS A 23 13.38 27.27 -27.30
C LYS A 23 13.32 25.86 -26.75
N SER A 24 13.71 24.85 -27.51
CA SER A 24 13.76 23.46 -27.02
C SER A 24 14.88 23.25 -25.98
N ILE A 25 16.03 23.92 -26.15
CA ILE A 25 17.11 23.95 -25.15
C ILE A 25 16.63 24.63 -23.86
N TYR A 26 15.97 25.78 -23.94
CA TYR A 26 15.42 26.46 -22.76
C TYR A 26 14.30 25.66 -22.10
N ALA A 27 13.41 25.05 -22.87
CA ALA A 27 12.37 24.18 -22.33
C ALA A 27 12.97 22.99 -21.57
N ALA A 28 14.02 22.36 -22.10
CA ALA A 28 14.74 21.30 -21.41
C ALA A 28 15.41 21.81 -20.12
N LEU A 29 16.02 23.00 -20.16
CA LEU A 29 16.73 23.61 -19.03
C LEU A 29 15.79 23.89 -17.83
N TYR A 30 14.53 24.25 -18.09
CA TYR A 30 13.53 24.45 -17.02
C TYR A 30 12.79 23.15 -16.66
N PHE A 31 12.49 22.30 -17.63
CA PHE A 31 11.68 21.10 -17.41
C PHE A 31 12.41 20.03 -16.60
N PHE A 32 13.72 19.81 -16.81
CA PHE A 32 14.45 18.80 -16.02
C PHE A 32 14.51 19.16 -14.53
N PRO A 33 14.91 20.38 -14.12
CA PRO A 33 14.88 20.77 -12.72
C PRO A 33 13.48 20.65 -12.09
N ILE A 34 12.44 21.11 -12.78
CA ILE A 34 11.05 21.02 -12.26
C ILE A 34 10.66 19.56 -12.06
N LEU A 35 10.94 18.68 -13.03
CA LEU A 35 10.69 17.25 -12.89
C LEU A 35 11.51 16.63 -11.74
N THR A 36 12.76 17.04 -11.56
CA THR A 36 13.57 16.53 -10.43
C THR A 36 13.02 16.97 -9.09
N VAL A 37 12.54 18.21 -8.96
CA VAL A 37 11.90 18.70 -7.74
C VAL A 37 10.60 17.95 -7.48
N LEU A 38 9.75 17.79 -8.50
CA LEU A 38 8.50 17.02 -8.37
C LEU A 38 8.76 15.56 -7.99
N GLN A 39 9.76 14.92 -8.61
CA GLN A 39 10.15 13.55 -8.30
C GLN A 39 10.72 13.43 -6.89
N ALA A 40 11.57 14.37 -6.46
CA ALA A 40 12.18 14.38 -5.14
C ALA A 40 11.14 14.61 -4.04
N VAL A 41 10.23 15.57 -4.24
CA VAL A 41 9.14 15.87 -3.30
C VAL A 41 8.15 14.71 -3.25
N GLY A 42 7.69 14.23 -4.41
CA GLY A 42 6.75 13.11 -4.49
C GLY A 42 7.34 11.83 -3.91
N GLY A 43 8.55 11.45 -4.33
CA GLY A 43 9.25 10.28 -3.82
C GLY A 43 9.57 10.37 -2.33
N GLY A 44 9.98 11.56 -1.86
CA GLY A 44 10.22 11.82 -0.44
C GLY A 44 8.95 11.71 0.41
N LEU A 45 7.83 12.24 -0.08
CA LEU A 45 6.54 12.15 0.60
C LEU A 45 6.06 10.69 0.66
N PHE A 46 6.19 9.93 -0.43
CA PHE A 46 5.89 8.50 -0.42
C PHE A 46 6.79 7.73 0.54
N TYR A 47 8.09 8.04 0.58
CA TYR A 47 9.01 7.39 1.51
C TYR A 47 8.64 7.66 2.98
N TYR A 48 8.22 8.89 3.29
CA TYR A 48 7.75 9.25 4.63
C TYR A 48 6.41 8.58 4.98
N ALA A 49 5.46 8.53 4.04
CA ALA A 49 4.13 7.97 4.24
C ALA A 49 4.10 6.43 4.20
N PHE A 50 5.09 5.79 3.56
CA PHE A 50 5.19 4.35 3.33
C PHE A 50 4.85 3.48 4.55
N PRO A 51 5.46 3.66 5.74
CA PRO A 51 5.10 2.91 6.94
C PRO A 51 3.61 2.89 7.25
N TYR A 52 2.98 4.07 7.19
CA TYR A 52 1.58 4.25 7.53
C TYR A 52 0.65 3.62 6.48
N ILE A 53 1.01 3.77 5.20
CA ILE A 53 0.28 3.15 4.08
C ILE A 53 0.29 1.63 4.25
N ILE A 54 1.44 1.03 4.54
CA ILE A 54 1.57 -0.43 4.71
C ILE A 54 0.75 -0.92 5.90
N ILE A 55 0.82 -0.24 7.06
CA ILE A 55 0.03 -0.62 8.24
C ILE A 55 -1.46 -0.57 7.94
N VAL A 56 -1.96 0.54 7.39
CA VAL A 56 -3.39 0.72 7.09
C VAL A 56 -3.87 -0.29 6.04
N LEU A 57 -3.15 -0.43 4.92
CA LEU A 57 -3.51 -1.38 3.87
C LEU A 57 -3.50 -2.82 4.39
N SER A 58 -2.48 -3.22 5.16
CA SER A 58 -2.41 -4.57 5.73
C SER A 58 -3.58 -4.89 6.66
N LEU A 59 -4.04 -3.90 7.43
CA LEU A 59 -5.20 -4.03 8.31
C LEU A 59 -6.49 -4.20 7.51
N VAL A 60 -6.72 -3.31 6.54
CA VAL A 60 -7.93 -3.33 5.72
C VAL A 60 -8.00 -4.63 4.90
N THR A 61 -6.91 -5.02 4.24
CA THR A 61 -6.91 -6.25 3.42
C THR A 61 -7.07 -7.50 4.26
N LEU A 62 -6.52 -7.53 5.48
CA LEU A 62 -6.71 -8.65 6.42
C LEU A 62 -8.19 -8.79 6.82
N VAL A 63 -8.83 -7.69 7.22
CA VAL A 63 -10.24 -7.71 7.65
C VAL A 63 -11.14 -8.09 6.48
N VAL A 64 -10.92 -7.51 5.29
CA VAL A 64 -11.66 -7.87 4.07
C VAL A 64 -11.47 -9.34 3.74
N TYR A 65 -10.24 -9.87 3.82
CA TYR A 65 -9.97 -11.27 3.55
C TYR A 65 -10.67 -12.21 4.54
N LEU A 66 -10.62 -11.90 5.84
CA LEU A 66 -11.25 -12.72 6.88
C LEU A 66 -12.78 -12.70 6.79
N SER A 67 -13.36 -11.55 6.44
CA SER A 67 -14.79 -11.40 6.20
C SER A 67 -15.24 -12.14 4.94
N ALA A 68 -14.56 -11.93 3.81
CA ALA A 68 -14.89 -12.57 2.53
C ALA A 68 -14.66 -14.09 2.53
N SER A 69 -13.73 -14.56 3.36
CA SER A 69 -13.45 -15.99 3.51
C SER A 69 -14.32 -16.66 4.58
N GLU A 70 -15.26 -15.92 5.21
CA GLU A 70 -16.17 -16.39 6.27
C GLU A 70 -15.44 -17.16 7.38
N VAL A 71 -14.31 -16.62 7.84
CA VAL A 71 -13.50 -17.28 8.86
C VAL A 71 -14.10 -17.04 10.24
N GLU A 72 -14.91 -17.96 10.74
CA GLU A 72 -15.59 -17.77 12.03
C GLU A 72 -14.80 -18.32 13.23
N THR A 73 -13.98 -19.35 13.02
CA THR A 73 -13.31 -20.08 14.12
C THR A 73 -11.84 -20.38 13.81
N PHE A 74 -10.99 -20.40 14.85
CA PHE A 74 -9.57 -20.80 14.77
C PHE A 74 -9.33 -22.16 14.09
N LYS A 75 -10.27 -23.10 14.24
CA LYS A 75 -10.19 -24.41 13.60
C LYS A 75 -10.25 -24.30 12.07
N ASP A 76 -11.07 -23.40 11.55
CA ASP A 76 -11.24 -23.23 10.10
C ASP A 76 -10.03 -22.53 9.43
N LEU A 77 -9.28 -21.76 10.23
CA LEU A 77 -7.94 -21.29 9.87
C LEU A 77 -6.95 -22.45 9.76
N LEU A 78 -6.85 -23.29 10.79
CA LEU A 78 -5.87 -24.38 10.86
C LEU A 78 -6.13 -25.51 9.85
N VAL A 79 -7.39 -25.81 9.56
CA VAL A 79 -7.79 -26.88 8.62
C VAL A 79 -7.38 -26.54 7.18
N ARG A 80 -7.46 -25.27 6.79
CA ARG A 80 -7.16 -24.83 5.42
C ARG A 80 -5.78 -24.19 5.34
N LYS A 81 -4.77 -24.96 4.91
CA LYS A 81 -3.38 -24.51 4.71
C LYS A 81 -3.26 -23.18 3.95
N LYS A 82 -4.10 -22.95 2.93
CA LYS A 82 -4.14 -21.70 2.15
C LYS A 82 -4.44 -20.47 3.04
N ARG A 83 -5.36 -20.59 4.00
CA ARG A 83 -5.75 -19.50 4.90
C ARG A 83 -4.64 -19.13 5.88
N LEU A 84 -3.91 -20.13 6.38
CA LEU A 84 -2.71 -19.88 7.20
C LEU A 84 -1.63 -19.14 6.43
N ILE A 85 -1.38 -19.51 5.17
CA ILE A 85 -0.38 -18.83 4.34
C ILE A 85 -0.75 -17.36 4.15
N VAL A 86 -2.03 -17.08 3.83
CA VAL A 86 -2.49 -15.69 3.66
C VAL A 86 -2.40 -14.90 4.96
N LEU A 87 -2.80 -15.50 6.09
CA LEU A 87 -2.69 -14.87 7.41
C LEU A 87 -1.23 -14.55 7.77
N PHE A 88 -0.33 -15.50 7.57
CA PHE A 88 1.10 -15.33 7.83
C PHE A 88 1.71 -14.23 6.94
N SER A 89 1.34 -14.18 5.67
CA SER A 89 1.75 -13.09 4.77
C SER A 89 1.28 -11.71 5.26
N HIS A 90 0.06 -11.60 5.77
CA HIS A 90 -0.43 -10.35 6.37
C HIS A 90 0.32 -9.98 7.65
N TRP A 91 0.65 -10.96 8.50
CA TRP A 91 1.46 -10.72 9.69
C TRP A 91 2.86 -10.22 9.34
N LEU A 92 3.52 -10.81 8.34
CA LEU A 92 4.81 -10.33 7.87
C LEU A 92 4.73 -8.89 7.34
N LEU A 93 3.69 -8.58 6.56
CA LEU A 93 3.50 -7.24 5.98
C LEU A 93 3.18 -6.19 7.05
N HIS A 94 2.38 -6.56 8.06
CA HIS A 94 2.06 -5.69 9.19
C HIS A 94 3.28 -5.47 10.10
N ALA A 95 4.03 -6.55 10.42
CA ALA A 95 5.28 -6.47 11.16
C ALA A 95 6.31 -5.59 10.45
N TYR A 96 6.42 -5.71 9.13
CA TYR A 96 7.28 -4.86 8.33
C TYR A 96 6.88 -3.37 8.40
N GLY A 97 5.57 -3.08 8.37
CA GLY A 97 5.06 -1.74 8.62
C GLY A 97 5.50 -1.17 9.98
N ILE A 98 5.36 -1.95 11.05
CA ILE A 98 5.79 -1.58 12.40
C ILE A 98 7.30 -1.33 12.47
N ILE A 99 8.10 -2.25 11.93
CA ILE A 99 9.57 -2.12 11.89
C ILE A 99 9.98 -0.86 11.12
N SER A 100 9.28 -0.53 10.02
CA SER A 100 9.58 0.65 9.22
C SER A 100 9.29 1.98 9.96
N ILE A 101 8.33 2.00 10.90
CA ILE A 101 8.09 3.16 11.78
C ILE A 101 9.16 3.28 12.85
N SER A 102 9.39 2.18 13.58
CA SER A 102 10.21 2.19 14.79
C SER A 102 11.72 2.29 14.48
N LYS A 103 12.10 1.91 13.25
CA LYS A 103 13.49 1.83 12.76
C LYS A 103 14.38 0.95 13.63
N LEU A 104 13.78 0.10 14.47
CA LEU A 104 14.45 -0.78 15.43
C LEU A 104 15.39 -0.02 16.37
N SER A 105 15.05 1.23 16.70
CA SER A 105 15.91 2.12 17.48
C SER A 105 15.98 1.72 18.96
N ASN A 106 14.91 1.16 19.51
CA ASN A 106 14.82 0.73 20.90
C ASN A 106 14.08 -0.61 20.98
N ILE A 107 14.84 -1.70 20.99
CA ILE A 107 14.31 -3.08 21.00
C ILE A 107 13.24 -3.31 22.08
N TYR A 108 13.39 -2.68 23.25
CA TYR A 108 12.46 -2.81 24.38
C TYR A 108 11.09 -2.17 24.13
N GLN A 109 11.04 -1.09 23.36
CA GLN A 109 9.78 -0.42 22.98
C GLN A 109 9.15 -1.07 21.75
N ASP A 110 9.99 -1.61 20.87
CA ASP A 110 9.57 -2.20 19.60
C ASP A 110 9.00 -3.62 19.77
N LEU A 111 9.51 -4.36 20.76
CA LEU A 111 9.12 -5.74 21.01
C LEU A 111 7.63 -5.89 21.40
N PRO A 112 7.06 -5.07 22.30
CA PRO A 112 5.62 -5.07 22.56
C PRO A 112 4.80 -4.74 21.30
N LEU A 113 5.23 -3.77 20.50
CA LEU A 113 4.54 -3.41 19.26
C LEU A 113 4.53 -4.58 18.27
N LEU A 114 5.63 -5.30 18.14
CA LEU A 114 5.74 -6.46 17.28
C LEU A 114 4.91 -7.65 17.80
N ALA A 115 4.77 -7.78 19.12
CA ALA A 115 3.88 -8.78 19.72
C ALA A 115 2.40 -8.49 19.44
N LEU A 116 2.04 -7.26 19.07
CA LEU A 116 0.67 -6.88 18.66
C LEU A 116 0.36 -7.20 17.19
N VAL A 117 1.31 -7.70 16.39
CA VAL A 117 1.08 -8.08 14.99
C VAL A 117 -0.12 -9.03 14.79
N PRO A 118 -0.32 -10.10 15.58
CA PRO A 118 -1.49 -10.96 15.44
C PRO A 118 -2.78 -10.36 16.02
N ALA A 119 -2.71 -9.24 16.74
CA ALA A 119 -3.85 -8.66 17.46
C ALA A 119 -5.06 -8.37 16.55
N PRO A 120 -4.91 -7.81 15.33
CA PRO A 120 -6.06 -7.58 14.45
C PRO A 120 -6.80 -8.87 14.06
N ALA A 121 -6.06 -9.95 13.80
CA ALA A 121 -6.65 -11.25 13.46
C ALA A 121 -7.33 -11.88 14.68
N LEU A 122 -6.71 -11.81 15.85
CA LEU A 122 -7.29 -12.28 17.11
C LEU A 122 -8.56 -11.49 17.45
N PHE A 123 -8.51 -10.16 17.32
CA PHE A 123 -9.65 -9.28 17.55
C PHE A 123 -10.82 -9.63 16.63
N TYR A 124 -10.55 -9.86 15.34
CA TYR A 124 -11.57 -10.32 14.40
C TYR A 124 -12.17 -11.67 14.82
N LEU A 125 -11.35 -12.67 15.16
CA LEU A 125 -11.85 -14.00 15.53
C LEU A 125 -12.68 -13.99 16.83
N LEU A 126 -12.32 -13.13 17.79
CA LEU A 126 -13.07 -12.97 19.03
C LEU A 126 -14.40 -12.25 18.80
N THR A 127 -14.46 -11.34 17.84
CA THR A 127 -15.66 -10.55 17.55
C THR A 127 -16.56 -11.17 16.49
N ALA A 128 -16.04 -12.03 15.60
CA ALA A 128 -16.75 -12.62 14.46
C ALA A 128 -18.09 -13.27 14.85
N LYS A 129 -18.16 -13.88 16.04
CA LYS A 129 -19.39 -14.48 16.59
C LYS A 129 -20.52 -13.45 16.81
N TYR A 130 -20.18 -12.19 17.07
CA TYR A 130 -21.12 -11.12 17.39
C TYR A 130 -21.45 -10.23 16.19
N THR A 131 -20.69 -10.32 15.10
CA THR A 131 -20.77 -9.37 13.98
C THR A 131 -21.41 -9.92 12.70
N GLU A 132 -21.81 -11.20 12.66
CA GLU A 132 -22.39 -11.89 11.48
C GLU A 132 -21.75 -11.42 10.15
N PRO A 133 -20.44 -11.70 9.92
CA PRO A 133 -19.69 -11.12 8.81
C PRO A 133 -20.27 -11.44 7.41
N SER A 134 -21.02 -12.54 7.28
CA SER A 134 -21.75 -12.93 6.07
C SER A 134 -22.87 -11.94 5.69
N ARG A 135 -23.46 -11.27 6.69
CA ARG A 135 -24.54 -10.30 6.47
C ARG A 135 -24.06 -9.08 5.70
N ILE A 136 -22.85 -8.59 6.00
CA ILE A 136 -22.24 -7.41 5.35
C ILE A 136 -22.06 -7.62 3.83
N LEU A 137 -21.65 -8.83 3.43
CA LEU A 137 -21.49 -9.18 2.02
C LEU A 137 -22.84 -9.38 1.32
N SER A 138 -23.83 -9.93 2.04
CA SER A 138 -25.18 -10.12 1.51
C SER A 138 -25.96 -8.81 1.30
N GLU A 139 -25.84 -7.84 2.22
CA GLU A 139 -26.44 -6.51 2.09
C GLU A 139 -25.75 -5.69 0.98
N GLY A 140 -24.42 -5.82 0.81
CA GLY A 140 -23.69 -5.20 -0.30
C GLY A 140 -24.00 -5.80 -1.69
N ALA A 141 -24.37 -7.08 -1.76
CA ALA A 141 -24.74 -7.76 -3.01
C ALA A 141 -26.22 -7.55 -3.40
N ASN A 142 -27.10 -7.27 -2.42
CA ASN A 142 -28.53 -7.10 -2.63
C ASN A 142 -28.97 -5.62 -2.71
N GLY A 143 -28.03 -4.69 -2.61
CA GLY A 143 -28.25 -3.26 -2.84
C GLY A 143 -28.45 -2.94 -4.32
N ARG A 144 -29.71 -2.74 -4.70
CA ARG A 144 -30.09 -1.83 -5.80
C ARG A 144 -29.74 -0.40 -5.44
#